data_AF-A0A2W4WVU4-F1
#
_entry.id   AF-A0A2W4WVU4-F1
#
_cell.length_a   1.000
_cell.length_b   1.000
_cell.length_c   1.000
_cell.angle_alpha   90.00
_cell.angle_beta   90.00
_cell.angle_gamma   90.00
#
_symmetry.space_group_name_H-M   'P 1'
#
loop_
_entity.id
_entity.type
_entity.pdbx_description
1 polymer ?
#
loop_
_entity_poly.entity_id
_entity_poly.type
_entity_poly.pdbx_seq_one_letter_code
_entity_poly.pdbx_strand_id
1 'polypeptide(L)'
;MPSSSQSIGKTSKFAVKQLQGEIKQLFEDLVDLIDLEGSRIDTDTAFLSRGFAAYAIYSLAGTSPGEAAESVIDGKGDNGIDAIFWHENGVVARMGVADGAMK
;
A
#
# COMPACT_ATOMS: atom_id res chain seq x y z
N MET A 1 37.25 22.33 11.16
CA MET A 1 36.01 21.65 11.57
C MET A 1 34.91 21.99 10.57
N PRO A 2 34.58 21.13 9.59
CA PRO A 2 33.37 21.34 8.79
C PRO A 2 32.20 20.57 9.42
N SER A 3 31.11 21.27 9.72
CA SER A 3 29.85 20.68 10.19
C SER A 3 29.13 20.05 9.00
N SER A 4 29.09 18.72 8.97
CA SER A 4 28.33 17.92 8.00
C SER A 4 26.84 17.96 8.32
N SER A 5 26.15 18.98 7.81
CA SER A 5 24.68 18.96 7.69
C SER A 5 24.29 17.99 6.58
N GLN A 6 24.07 16.72 6.93
CA GLN A 6 23.54 15.73 6.00
C GLN A 6 22.11 16.09 5.58
N SER A 7 21.82 15.99 4.29
CA SER A 7 20.53 16.32 3.67
C SER A 7 19.49 15.21 3.89
N ILE A 8 18.56 15.43 4.81
CA ILE A 8 17.39 14.55 5.05
C ILE A 8 16.28 14.75 3.98
N GLY A 9 16.50 15.60 2.96
CA GLY A 9 15.41 16.10 2.08
C GLY A 9 15.21 15.43 0.72
N LYS A 10 16.08 14.52 0.25
CA LYS A 10 16.01 13.97 -1.13
C LYS A 10 15.46 12.54 -1.23
N THR A 11 15.63 11.72 -0.19
CA THR A 11 15.20 10.30 -0.20
C THR A 11 13.68 10.13 -0.15
N SER A 12 12.97 11.08 0.49
CA SER A 12 11.53 10.97 0.76
C SER A 12 10.64 11.04 -0.51
N LYS A 13 10.86 12.01 -1.42
CA LYS A 13 9.94 12.21 -2.56
C LYS A 13 10.08 11.15 -3.66
N PHE A 14 11.30 10.67 -3.90
CA PHE A 14 11.54 9.65 -4.91
C PHE A 14 10.98 8.30 -4.48
N ALA A 15 11.21 7.91 -3.22
CA ALA A 15 10.66 6.69 -2.65
C ALA A 15 9.12 6.69 -2.68
N VAL A 16 8.49 7.81 -2.31
CA VAL A 16 7.02 7.96 -2.37
C VAL A 16 6.51 7.81 -3.81
N LYS A 17 7.18 8.41 -4.81
CA LYS A 17 6.80 8.25 -6.22
C LYS A 17 6.98 6.83 -6.72
N GLN A 18 8.01 6.14 -6.27
CA GLN A 18 8.25 4.75 -6.65
C GLN A 18 7.16 3.84 -6.08
N LEU A 19 6.82 4.00 -4.79
CA LEU A 19 5.70 3.31 -4.15
C LEU A 19 4.37 3.61 -4.85
N GLN A 20 4.11 4.87 -5.21
CA GLN A 20 2.92 5.25 -5.97
C GLN A 20 2.85 4.52 -7.32
N GLY A 21 3.99 4.39 -8.02
CA GLY A 21 4.08 3.65 -9.28
C GLY A 21 3.80 2.16 -9.10
N GLU A 22 4.36 1.55 -8.05
CA GLU A 22 4.16 0.14 -7.71
C GLU A 22 2.70 -0.16 -7.33
N ILE A 23 2.08 0.69 -6.51
CA ILE A 23 0.65 0.58 -6.15
C ILE A 23 -0.22 0.65 -7.40
N LYS A 24 0.05 1.59 -8.31
CA LYS A 24 -0.69 1.67 -9.58
C LYS A 24 -0.55 0.39 -10.39
N GLN A 25 0.68 -0.09 -10.60
CA GLN A 25 0.93 -1.31 -11.37
C GLN A 25 0.26 -2.55 -10.79
N LEU A 26 0.17 -2.66 -9.47
CA LEU A 26 -0.40 -3.83 -8.81
C LEU A 26 -1.93 -3.78 -8.69
N PHE A 27 -2.51 -2.58 -8.54
CA PHE A 27 -3.88 -2.44 -8.05
C PHE A 27 -4.82 -1.60 -8.92
N GLU A 28 -4.34 -0.98 -10.02
CA GLU A 28 -5.16 -0.13 -10.90
C GLU A 28 -6.43 -0.85 -11.41
N ASP A 29 -6.34 -2.16 -11.69
CA ASP A 29 -7.47 -2.98 -12.13
C ASP A 29 -8.15 -3.78 -11.01
N LEU A 30 -7.70 -3.64 -9.75
CA LEU A 30 -8.15 -4.47 -8.63
C LEU A 30 -8.87 -3.67 -7.52
N VAL A 31 -8.51 -2.41 -7.32
CA VAL A 31 -9.15 -1.56 -6.31
C VAL A 31 -10.46 -1.03 -6.86
N ASP A 32 -11.55 -1.38 -6.19
CA ASP A 32 -12.87 -0.86 -6.51
C ASP A 32 -12.99 0.62 -6.13
N LEU A 33 -13.61 1.42 -7.01
CA LEU A 33 -13.90 2.85 -6.86
C LEU A 33 -15.34 3.19 -7.28
N ILE A 34 -16.19 2.19 -7.55
CA ILE A 34 -17.56 2.38 -8.06
C ILE A 34 -18.40 3.25 -7.12
N ASP A 35 -18.18 3.13 -5.80
CA ASP A 35 -18.86 3.93 -4.77
C ASP A 35 -18.56 5.44 -4.84
N LEU A 36 -17.49 5.82 -5.53
CA LEU A 36 -17.08 7.22 -5.70
C LEU A 36 -17.71 7.87 -6.93
N GLU A 37 -18.40 7.11 -7.78
CA GLU A 37 -19.08 7.62 -8.97
C GLU A 37 -20.14 8.66 -8.56
N GLY A 38 -20.01 9.89 -9.06
CA GLY A 38 -20.88 11.01 -8.69
C GLY A 38 -20.56 11.68 -7.35
N SER A 39 -19.53 11.24 -6.63
CA SER A 39 -19.03 11.90 -5.42
C SER A 39 -18.16 13.12 -5.76
N ARG A 40 -17.99 14.04 -4.80
CA ARG A 40 -17.01 15.15 -4.91
C ARG A 40 -15.60 14.75 -4.48
N ILE A 41 -15.35 13.48 -4.18
CA ILE A 41 -14.02 13.04 -3.78
C ILE A 41 -13.12 12.94 -5.01
N ASP A 42 -11.86 13.34 -4.82
CA ASP A 42 -10.80 13.06 -5.76
C ASP A 42 -10.52 11.55 -5.83
N THR A 43 -10.86 10.95 -6.97
CA THR A 43 -10.72 9.51 -7.25
C THR A 43 -9.28 9.04 -7.13
N ASP A 44 -8.31 9.88 -7.50
CA ASP A 44 -6.89 9.54 -7.41
C ASP A 44 -6.44 9.44 -5.95
N THR A 45 -6.87 10.38 -5.11
CA THR A 45 -6.58 10.36 -3.68
C THR A 45 -7.22 9.14 -3.00
N ALA A 46 -8.45 8.81 -3.35
CA ALA A 46 -9.14 7.64 -2.80
C ALA A 46 -8.50 6.32 -3.25
N PHE A 47 -8.16 6.20 -4.54
CA PHE A 47 -7.41 5.08 -5.08
C PHE A 47 -6.08 4.89 -4.34
N LEU A 48 -5.31 5.97 -4.12
CA LEU A 48 -4.03 5.87 -3.44
C LEU A 48 -4.16 5.46 -1.98
N SER A 49 -5.21 5.90 -1.27
CA SER A 49 -5.47 5.46 0.11
C SER A 49 -5.77 3.95 0.16
N ARG A 50 -6.74 3.52 -0.65
CA ARG A 50 -7.16 2.11 -0.76
C ARG A 50 -6.03 1.20 -1.24
N GLY A 51 -5.34 1.60 -2.30
CA GLY A 51 -4.19 0.88 -2.86
C GLY A 51 -3.00 0.82 -1.91
N PHE A 52 -2.79 1.84 -1.06
CA PHE A 52 -1.76 1.78 -0.03
C PHE A 52 -2.11 0.78 1.09
N ALA A 53 -3.38 0.71 1.50
CA ALA A 53 -3.84 -0.28 2.47
C ALA A 53 -3.71 -1.71 1.93
N ALA A 54 -4.13 -1.94 0.68
CA ALA A 54 -3.90 -3.22 -0.02
C ALA A 54 -2.40 -3.55 -0.10
N TYR A 55 -1.55 -2.58 -0.46
CA TYR A 55 -0.09 -2.78 -0.52
C TYR A 55 0.52 -3.18 0.83
N ALA A 56 0.03 -2.62 1.93
CA ALA A 56 0.46 -3.01 3.27
C ALA A 56 0.12 -4.48 3.58
N ILE A 57 -1.09 -4.92 3.22
CA ILE A 57 -1.50 -6.32 3.38
C ILE A 57 -0.65 -7.23 2.49
N TYR A 58 -0.54 -6.92 1.20
CA TYR A 58 0.30 -7.62 0.24
C TYR A 58 1.75 -7.80 0.76
N SER A 59 2.36 -6.72 1.26
CA SER A 59 3.75 -6.71 1.69
C SER A 59 3.98 -7.41 3.04
N LEU A 60 3.05 -7.29 3.99
CA LEU A 60 3.22 -7.79 5.35
C LEU A 60 2.71 -9.22 5.53
N ALA A 61 1.68 -9.60 4.79
CA ALA A 61 1.05 -10.91 4.87
C ALA A 61 1.56 -11.88 3.79
N GLY A 62 2.23 -11.38 2.75
CA GLY A 62 2.73 -12.20 1.64
C GLY A 62 1.61 -12.78 0.78
N THR A 63 0.47 -12.08 0.71
CA THR A 63 -0.71 -12.48 -0.06
C THR A 63 -0.58 -12.11 -1.53
N SER A 64 -1.50 -12.58 -2.36
CA SER A 64 -1.62 -12.05 -3.73
C SER A 64 -2.18 -10.61 -3.75
N PRO A 65 -1.95 -9.83 -4.81
CA PRO A 65 -2.57 -8.51 -4.98
C PRO A 65 -4.10 -8.56 -4.97
N GLY A 66 -4.71 -9.63 -5.51
CA GLY A 66 -6.17 -9.80 -5.50
C GLY A 66 -6.73 -9.95 -4.08
N GLU A 67 -6.19 -10.88 -3.29
CA GLU A 67 -6.60 -11.08 -1.89
C GLU A 67 -6.38 -9.81 -1.04
N ALA A 68 -5.32 -9.07 -1.31
CA ALA A 68 -5.05 -7.80 -0.65
C ALA A 68 -6.06 -6.71 -1.02
N ALA A 69 -6.47 -6.63 -2.28
CA ALA A 69 -7.47 -5.67 -2.75
C ALA A 69 -8.87 -5.99 -2.19
N GLU A 70 -9.25 -7.26 -2.13
CA GLU A 70 -10.52 -7.72 -1.53
C GLU A 70 -10.64 -7.42 -0.02
N SER A 71 -9.50 -7.18 0.63
CA SER A 71 -9.43 -6.85 2.06
C SER A 71 -9.63 -5.36 2.34
N VAL A 72 -9.68 -4.52 1.32
CA VAL A 72 -9.89 -3.07 1.44
C VAL A 72 -11.36 -2.78 1.70
N ILE A 73 -11.64 -1.89 2.65
CA ILE A 73 -12.99 -1.50 3.03
C ILE A 73 -13.36 -0.19 2.31
N ASP A 74 -14.57 -0.11 1.76
CA ASP A 74 -15.11 1.04 1.03
C ASP A 74 -15.81 2.08 1.94
N GLY A 75 -15.68 1.92 3.26
CA GLY A 75 -16.46 2.59 4.27
C GLY A 75 -16.10 4.06 4.50
N LYS A 76 -17.01 4.98 4.18
CA LYS A 76 -17.03 6.30 4.83
C LYS A 76 -17.72 6.20 6.20
N GLY A 77 -17.01 6.58 7.26
CA GLY A 77 -17.57 6.67 8.62
C GLY A 77 -17.22 5.48 9.53
N ASP A 78 -16.26 4.67 9.15
CA ASP A 78 -15.69 3.56 9.93
C ASP A 78 -14.56 4.00 10.89
N ASN A 79 -14.40 5.31 11.10
CA ASN A 79 -13.28 5.95 11.81
C ASN A 79 -11.91 5.85 11.10
N GLY A 80 -11.89 5.59 9.80
CA GLY A 80 -10.67 5.56 8.98
C GLY A 80 -10.03 4.16 8.91
N ILE A 81 -10.84 3.11 8.83
CA ILE A 81 -10.37 1.74 8.66
C ILE A 81 -10.24 1.47 7.16
N ASP A 82 -9.05 1.63 6.60
CA ASP A 82 -8.86 1.44 5.16
C ASP A 82 -8.91 -0.04 4.72
N ALA A 83 -8.58 -1.02 5.59
CA ALA A 83 -8.59 -2.45 5.24
C ALA A 83 -8.62 -3.41 6.45
N ILE A 84 -9.20 -4.61 6.26
CA ILE A 84 -9.19 -5.73 7.21
C ILE A 84 -8.84 -7.02 6.47
N PHE A 85 -7.75 -7.67 6.87
CA PHE A 85 -7.35 -8.99 6.37
C PHE A 85 -7.45 -10.05 7.47
N TRP A 86 -8.12 -11.16 7.20
CA TRP A 86 -8.23 -12.30 8.11
C TRP A 86 -7.65 -13.56 7.47
N HIS A 87 -6.83 -14.29 8.23
CA HIS A 87 -6.25 -15.56 7.80
C HIS A 87 -6.33 -16.59 8.93
N GLU A 88 -6.85 -17.79 8.63
CA GLU A 88 -7.20 -18.83 9.61
C GLU A 88 -5.97 -19.40 10.36
N ASN A 89 -4.82 -19.45 9.69
CA ASN A 89 -3.55 -19.88 10.29
C ASN A 89 -2.70 -18.64 10.56
N GLY A 90 -2.53 -18.22 11.83
CA GLY A 90 -1.90 -16.94 12.23
C GLY A 90 -0.44 -16.69 11.85
N VAL A 91 0.11 -17.40 10.85
CA VAL A 91 1.37 -17.09 10.21
C VAL A 91 1.10 -16.14 9.05
N VAL A 92 1.10 -14.84 9.33
CA VAL A 92 1.34 -13.84 8.29
C VAL A 92 2.80 -14.01 7.85
N ALA A 93 2.99 -14.43 6.60
CA ALA A 93 4.32 -14.61 6.04
C ALA A 93 4.97 -13.23 5.94
N ARG A 94 5.89 -12.94 6.87
CA ARG A 94 6.75 -11.78 6.72
C ARG A 94 7.54 -12.04 5.44
N MET A 95 7.41 -11.18 4.43
CA MET A 95 8.31 -11.19 3.29
C MET A 95 9.73 -10.95 3.84
N GLY A 96 10.43 -12.03 4.17
CA GLY A 96 11.82 -11.96 4.58
C GLY A 96 12.58 -11.38 3.41
N VAL A 97 13.32 -10.30 3.65
CA VAL A 97 14.38 -9.88 2.74
C VAL A 97 15.20 -11.14 2.48
N ALA A 98 15.18 -11.63 1.24
CA ALA A 98 16.00 -12.75 0.84
C ALA A 98 17.46 -12.32 0.97
N ASP A 99 18.07 -12.54 2.13
CA ASP A 99 19.51 -12.60 2.29
C ASP A 99 19.98 -13.81 1.48
N GLY A 100 20.41 -13.57 0.24
CA GLY A 100 20.55 -14.68 -0.71
C GLY A 100 21.23 -14.36 -2.03
N ALA A 101 22.44 -13.80 -1.99
CA ALA A 101 23.50 -14.12 -2.96
C ALA A 101 24.79 -14.35 -2.16
N MET A 102 25.01 -15.53 -1.57
CA MET A 102 25.70 -16.69 -2.18
C MET A 102 26.95 -16.32 -2.98
N LYS A 103 28.08 -16.40 -2.26
CA LYS A 103 29.40 -16.98 -2.59
C LYS A 103 30.09 -16.63 -3.92
#